data_AF-A0A7C3R1S4-F1
#
_entry.id   AF-A0A7C3R1S4-F1
#
_cell.length_a   1.000
_cell.length_b   1.000
_cell.length_c   1.000
_cell.angle_alpha   90.00
_cell.angle_beta   90.00
_cell.angle_gamma   90.00
#
_symmetry.space_group_name_H-M   'P 1'
#
loop_
_entity.id
_entity.type
_entity.pdbx_description
1 polymer ?
#
loop_
_entity_poly.entity_id
_entity_poly.type
_entity_poly.pdbx_seq_one_letter_code
_entity_poly.pdbx_strand_id
1 'polypeptide(L)' 'SPSCGSGRVWISGRVRKGDGVTAALLKKNGIKVYTEENYKWWDG' A
#
# COMPACT_ATOMS: atom_id res chain seq x y z
N SER A 1 -2.97 -2.65 6.43
CA SER A 1 -2.34 -2.03 7.62
C SER A 1 -2.39 -0.50 7.53
N PRO A 2 -2.65 0.25 8.63
CA PRO A 2 -2.59 1.72 8.69
C PRO A 2 -1.27 2.36 8.25
N SER A 3 -0.16 1.64 8.36
CA SER A 3 1.18 2.15 8.00
C SER A 3 1.60 1.70 6.60
N CYS A 4 1.69 0.39 6.37
CA CYS A 4 2.24 -0.19 5.13
C CYS A 4 1.18 -0.57 4.08
N GLY A 5 -0.12 -0.49 4.40
CA GLY A 5 -1.17 -0.82 3.44
C GLY A 5 -1.12 0.10 2.22
N SER A 6 -1.37 -0.43 1.02
CA SER A 6 -1.41 0.34 -0.22
C SER A 6 -2.71 -0.01 -0.97
N GLY A 7 -3.44 1.01 -1.41
CA GLY A 7 -4.75 0.89 -2.07
C GLY A 7 -5.95 0.65 -1.14
N ARG A 8 -5.78 -0.15 -0.07
CA ARG A 8 -6.81 -0.40 0.96
C ARG A 8 -6.19 -0.39 2.37
N VAL A 9 -6.81 0.33 3.30
CA VAL A 9 -6.33 0.48 4.68
C VAL A 9 -7.42 0.11 5.68
N TRP A 10 -7.06 -0.68 6.69
CA TRP A 10 -7.93 -0.96 7.82
C TRP A 10 -7.76 0.13 8.88
N ILE A 11 -8.78 0.94 9.13
CA ILE A 11 -8.77 2.04 10.12
C ILE A 11 -10.02 1.89 10.99
N SER A 12 -9.84 1.85 12.31
CA SER A 12 -10.94 1.81 13.28
C SER A 12 -11.97 0.71 12.98
N GLY A 13 -11.51 -0.51 12.68
CA GLY A 13 -12.40 -1.65 12.42
C GLY A 13 -13.01 -1.71 11.03
N ARG A 14 -12.65 -0.81 10.10
CA ARG A 14 -13.22 -0.78 8.74
C ARG A 14 -12.13 -0.67 7.68
N VAL A 15 -12.35 -1.30 6.53
CA VAL A 15 -11.53 -1.12 5.33
C VAL A 15 -11.96 0.16 4.61
N ARG A 16 -11.00 1.02 4.31
CA ARG A 16 -11.19 2.22 3.48
C ARG A 16 -10.24 2.18 2.28
N LYS A 17 -10.66 2.76 1.16
CA LYS A 17 -9.75 2.99 0.03
C LYS A 17 -8.73 4.07 0.43
N GLY A 18 -7.46 3.82 0.15
CA GLY A 18 -6.37 4.73 0.48
C GLY A 18 -5.05 4.02 0.73
N ASP A 19 -4.02 4.80 1.05
CA ASP A 19 -2.69 4.31 1.42
C ASP A 19 -2.42 4.57 2.90
N GLY A 20 -1.68 3.67 3.53
CA GLY A 20 -1.14 3.89 4.87
C GLY A 20 -0.04 4.96 4.85
N VAL A 21 0.28 5.50 6.03
CA VAL A 21 1.19 6.66 6.16
C VAL A 21 2.53 6.41 5.47
N THR A 22 3.12 5.23 5.65
CA THR A 22 4.40 4.85 5.04
C THR A 22 4.27 4.70 3.53
N ALA A 23 3.22 4.01 3.06
CA ALA A 23 2.98 3.81 1.62
C ALA A 23 2.74 5.15 0.89
N ALA A 24 2.00 6.06 1.51
CA ALA A 24 1.74 7.40 0.98
C ALA A 24 3.02 8.24 0.91
N LEU A 25 3.86 8.20 1.96
CA LEU A 25 5.13 8.92 1.98
C LEU A 25 6.08 8.43 0.88
N LEU A 26 6.22 7.12 0.70
CA LEU A 26 7.06 6.54 -0.35
C LEU A 26 6.58 6.95 -1.75
N LYS A 27 5.28 6.82 -2.03
CA LYS A 27 4.69 7.24 -3.31
C LYS A 27 4.89 8.73 -3.58
N LYS A 28 4.72 9.59 -2.57
CA LYS A 28 4.95 11.04 -2.69
C LYS A 28 6.41 11.37 -3.05
N ASN A 29 7.37 10.53 -2.65
CA ASN A 29 8.78 10.66 -2.99
C ASN A 29 9.17 9.94 -4.30
N GLY A 30 8.19 9.52 -5.12
CA GLY A 30 8.44 8.83 -6.39
C GLY A 30 8.85 7.36 -6.25
N ILE A 31 8.79 6.80 -5.04
CA ILE A 31 9.12 5.40 -4.78
C ILE A 31 7.87 4.55 -5.03
N LYS A 32 7.98 3.58 -5.93
CA LYS A 32 6.87 2.70 -6.29
C LYS A 32 6.65 1.66 -5.18
N VAL A 33 5.43 1.62 -4.65
CA VAL A 33 5.02 0.69 -3.59
C VAL A 33 4.18 -0.43 -4.18
N TYR A 34 4.63 -1.66 -3.98
CA TYR A 34 3.92 -2.87 -4.37
C TYR A 34 3.30 -3.56 -3.15
N THR A 35 2.13 -4.17 -3.34
CA THR A 35 1.50 -5.11 -2.41
C THR A 35 1.83 -6.52 -2.84
N GLU A 36 1.65 -7.49 -1.94
CA GLU A 36 1.84 -8.92 -2.26
C GLU A 36 0.95 -9.39 -3.43
N GLU A 37 -0.21 -8.74 -3.63
CA GLU A 37 -1.17 -9.02 -4.70
C GLU A 37 -0.73 -8.46 -6.06
N ASN A 38 0.05 -7.37 -6.08
CA ASN A 38 0.43 -6.66 -7.31
C ASN A 38 1.92 -6.79 -7.66
N TYR A 39 2.72 -7.28 -6.71
CA TYR A 39 4.10 -7.63 -6.96
C TYR A 39 4.09 -8.89 -7.80
N LYS A 40 4.50 -8.77 -9.06
CA LYS A 40 4.72 -9.95 -9.90
C LYS A 40 5.95 -10.67 -9.37
N TRP A 41 5.72 -11.80 -8.69
CA TRP A 41 6.77 -12.63 -8.13
C TRP A 41 7.71 -13.22 -9.20
N TRP A 42 7.28 -13.21 -10.47
CA TRP A 42 8.03 -13.74 -11.60
C TRP A 42 7.45 -13.21 -12.92
N ASP A 43 8.29 -12.72 -13.84
CA ASP A 43 7.92 -12.32 -15.22
C ASP A 43 8.59 -13.24 -16.27
N GLY A 44 8.92 -14.49 -15.89
CA GLY A 44 9.48 -15.50 -16.80
C GLY A 44 10.89 -15.93 -16.46
#